data_AF-A0A8G1UQX0-F1
#
_entry.id   AF-A0A8G1UQX0-F1
#
_cell.length_a   1.000
_cell.length_b   1.000
_cell.length_c   1.000
_cell.angle_alpha   90.00
_cell.angle_beta   90.00
_cell.angle_gamma   90.00
#
_symmetry.space_group_name_H-M   'P 1'
#
loop_
_entity.id
_entity.type
_entity.pdbx_description
1 polymer ?
#
loop_
_entity_poly.entity_id
_entity_poly.type
_entity_poly.pdbx_seq_one_letter_code
_entity_poly.pdbx_strand_id
1 'polypeptide(L)'
;MPFAETPLRDEYAAAVEHLARRTLDALRDGTAPPPGEAAGETAPRSLLAAARVLGPDLFAPRLLAGAAPDGPTAALLAEARRTLPAPAAPTERAALVIAWQDWAASRLLARTPHGDSAPAPAAPPDLPGPADTGWQTWSVLMSQLAQLALPGLDGPVHESARAHSLELARGTVRSLLRHDLTTAARLARWLALAAAEGRPPRLEVGPVLDRVRLAGDGSARTALGLAVAHRLLADTGTGTGRRTA
;
A
#
# COMPACT_ATOMS: atom_id res chain seq x y z
N MET A 1 14.57 18.60 -27.30
CA MET A 1 14.60 17.19 -26.82
C MET A 1 14.29 17.23 -25.34
N PRO A 2 13.23 16.59 -24.81
CA PRO A 2 12.74 15.25 -25.16
C PRO A 2 11.21 15.17 -25.44
N PHE A 3 10.80 14.45 -26.49
CA PHE A 3 9.39 14.06 -26.72
C PHE A 3 9.20 12.53 -26.67
N ALA A 4 10.28 11.76 -26.54
CA ALA A 4 10.24 10.30 -26.48
C ALA A 4 9.99 9.74 -25.06
N GLU A 5 10.20 10.55 -24.00
CA GLU A 5 9.99 10.12 -22.61
C GLU A 5 8.53 10.20 -22.16
N THR A 6 7.75 11.14 -22.72
CA THR A 6 6.32 11.29 -22.39
C THR A 6 5.49 10.06 -22.76
N PRO A 7 5.62 9.47 -23.96
CA PRO A 7 4.89 8.25 -24.32
C PRO A 7 5.17 7.07 -23.38
N LEU A 8 6.43 6.89 -22.96
CA LEU A 8 6.83 5.79 -22.08
C LEU A 8 6.35 6.01 -20.64
N ARG A 9 6.34 7.26 -20.16
CA ARG A 9 5.75 7.62 -18.88
C ARG A 9 4.24 7.37 -18.86
N ASP A 10 3.54 7.72 -19.93
CA ASP A 10 2.10 7.53 -20.05
C ASP A 10 1.75 6.04 -20.16
N GLU A 11 2.55 5.24 -20.87
CA GLU A 11 2.41 3.78 -20.91
C GLU A 11 2.53 3.17 -19.50
N TYR A 12 3.56 3.53 -18.74
CA TYR A 12 3.73 3.03 -17.38
C TYR A 12 2.64 3.52 -16.43
N ALA A 13 2.19 4.77 -16.56
CA ALA A 13 1.07 5.28 -15.77
C ALA A 13 -0.22 4.51 -16.07
N ALA A 14 -0.51 4.24 -17.35
CA ALA A 14 -1.66 3.45 -17.77
C ALA A 14 -1.58 2.00 -17.25
N ALA A 15 -0.40 1.38 -17.30
CA ALA A 15 -0.19 0.03 -16.75
C ALA A 15 -0.41 -0.01 -15.23
N VAL A 16 0.04 1.01 -14.49
CA VAL A 16 -0.21 1.14 -13.04
C VAL A 16 -1.72 1.22 -12.75
N GLU A 17 -2.44 2.08 -13.46
CA GLU A 17 -3.89 2.23 -13.29
C GLU A 17 -4.65 0.95 -13.67
N HIS A 18 -4.22 0.26 -14.73
CA HIS A 18 -4.80 -1.01 -15.14
C HIS A 18 -4.60 -2.11 -14.09
N LEU A 19 -3.36 -2.29 -13.59
CA LEU A 19 -3.09 -3.29 -12.57
C LEU A 19 -3.78 -2.95 -11.23
N ALA A 20 -3.87 -1.66 -10.89
CA ALA A 20 -4.61 -1.21 -9.71
C ALA A 20 -6.10 -1.53 -9.83
N ARG A 21 -6.69 -1.35 -11.01
CA ARG A 21 -8.08 -1.72 -11.31
C ARG A 21 -8.32 -3.22 -11.12
N ARG A 22 -7.47 -4.06 -11.71
CA ARG A 22 -7.58 -5.52 -11.54
C ARG A 22 -7.45 -5.97 -10.09
N THR A 23 -6.55 -5.33 -9.34
CA THR A 23 -6.39 -5.59 -7.90
C THR A 23 -7.62 -5.17 -7.10
N LEU A 24 -8.21 -4.03 -7.44
CA LEU A 24 -9.46 -3.54 -6.85
C LEU A 24 -10.64 -4.47 -7.15
N ASP A 25 -10.77 -4.95 -8.39
CA ASP A 25 -11.84 -5.87 -8.78
C ASP A 25 -11.71 -7.19 -8.02
N ALA A 26 -10.50 -7.75 -7.92
CA ALA A 26 -10.24 -8.93 -7.10
C ALA A 26 -10.56 -8.74 -5.61
N LEU A 27 -10.24 -7.57 -5.05
CA LEU A 27 -10.61 -7.22 -3.67
C LEU A 27 -12.13 -7.16 -3.45
N ARG A 28 -12.89 -6.75 -4.47
CA ARG A 28 -14.36 -6.67 -4.44
C ARG A 28 -14.99 -8.05 -4.58
N ASP A 29 -14.48 -8.85 -5.50
CA ASP A 29 -14.99 -10.19 -5.81
C ASP A 29 -14.54 -11.25 -4.81
N GLY A 30 -13.57 -10.93 -3.94
CA GLY A 30 -12.99 -11.87 -2.99
C GLY A 30 -12.08 -12.91 -3.64
N THR A 31 -11.56 -12.60 -4.83
CA THR A 31 -10.68 -13.48 -5.61
C THR A 31 -9.22 -13.04 -5.50
N ALA A 32 -8.28 -13.86 -5.94
CA ALA A 32 -6.90 -13.42 -6.13
C ALA A 32 -6.83 -12.48 -7.35
N PRO A 33 -6.03 -11.40 -7.32
CA PRO A 33 -5.82 -10.60 -8.51
C PRO A 33 -5.25 -11.51 -9.60
N PRO A 34 -5.88 -11.54 -10.78
CA PRO A 34 -5.40 -12.44 -11.81
C PRO A 34 -4.00 -11.97 -12.24
N PRO A 35 -2.99 -12.87 -12.28
CA PRO A 35 -1.67 -12.52 -12.77
C PRO A 35 -1.80 -11.95 -14.19
N GLY A 36 -1.03 -10.91 -14.48
CA GLY A 36 -0.96 -10.36 -15.84
C GLY A 36 -0.40 -11.42 -16.78
N GLU A 37 -1.13 -11.61 -17.88
CA GLU A 37 -0.95 -12.45 -19.08
C GLU A 37 -0.22 -13.81 -18.98
N ALA A 38 -0.95 -14.84 -19.45
CA ALA A 38 -0.65 -16.26 -19.67
C ALA A 38 0.69 -16.85 -19.18
N ALA A 39 0.59 -17.97 -18.45
CA ALA A 39 1.71 -18.82 -18.09
C ALA A 39 2.53 -19.23 -19.32
N GLY A 40 3.70 -18.63 -19.51
CA GLY A 40 4.65 -19.00 -20.57
C GLY A 40 5.38 -17.83 -21.23
N GLU A 41 4.83 -16.60 -21.18
CA GLU A 41 5.49 -15.40 -21.73
C GLU A 41 6.06 -14.51 -20.63
N THR A 42 7.22 -13.91 -20.89
CA THR A 42 7.83 -12.90 -20.00
C THR A 42 6.89 -11.71 -19.89
N ALA A 43 6.57 -11.30 -18.66
CA ALA A 43 5.68 -10.17 -18.42
C ALA A 43 6.21 -8.89 -19.10
N PRO A 44 5.34 -8.09 -19.76
CA PRO A 44 5.75 -6.82 -20.35
C PRO A 44 6.39 -5.90 -19.30
N ARG A 45 7.42 -5.13 -19.70
CA ARG A 45 8.14 -4.24 -18.78
C ARG A 45 7.23 -3.23 -18.08
N SER A 46 6.17 -2.78 -18.76
CA SER A 46 5.16 -1.88 -18.20
C SER A 46 4.31 -2.53 -17.10
N LEU A 47 3.97 -3.82 -17.24
CA LEU A 47 3.33 -4.61 -16.19
C LEU A 47 4.28 -4.81 -15.00
N LEU A 48 5.56 -5.12 -15.24
CA LEU A 48 6.56 -5.23 -14.18
C LEU A 48 6.73 -3.89 -13.44
N ALA A 49 6.73 -2.76 -14.16
CA ALA A 49 6.78 -1.44 -13.56
C ALA A 49 5.54 -1.16 -12.70
N ALA A 50 4.35 -1.54 -13.19
CA ALA A 50 3.11 -1.44 -12.43
C ALA A 50 3.15 -2.27 -11.15
N ALA A 51 3.61 -3.51 -11.22
CA ALA A 51 3.76 -4.40 -10.06
C ALA A 51 4.76 -3.82 -9.04
N ARG A 52 5.86 -3.22 -9.51
CA ARG A 52 6.85 -2.55 -8.66
C ARG A 52 6.27 -1.34 -7.91
N VAL A 53 5.39 -0.58 -8.56
CA VAL A 53 4.73 0.61 -7.99
C VAL A 53 3.62 0.26 -7.00
N LEU A 54 2.83 -0.79 -7.28
CA LEU A 54 1.80 -1.26 -6.34
C LEU A 54 2.40 -2.02 -5.15
N GLY A 55 3.46 -2.79 -5.40
CA GLY A 55 4.23 -3.45 -4.34
C GLY A 55 3.35 -4.33 -3.44
N PRO A 56 3.39 -4.14 -2.11
CA PRO A 56 2.58 -4.93 -1.17
C PRO A 56 1.07 -4.91 -1.42
N ASP A 57 0.52 -3.85 -2.02
CA ASP A 57 -0.92 -3.73 -2.27
C ASP A 57 -1.46 -4.80 -3.22
N LEU A 58 -0.60 -5.43 -4.04
CA LEU A 58 -0.99 -6.58 -4.86
C LEU A 58 -1.55 -7.73 -4.03
N PHE A 59 -1.10 -7.90 -2.79
CA PHE A 59 -1.57 -8.96 -1.90
C PHE A 59 -2.79 -8.55 -1.06
N ALA A 60 -3.26 -7.30 -1.16
CA ALA A 60 -4.37 -6.81 -0.35
C ALA A 60 -5.63 -7.69 -0.44
N PRO A 61 -6.09 -8.16 -1.64
CA PRO A 61 -7.27 -9.03 -1.73
C PRO A 61 -7.16 -10.29 -0.87
N ARG A 62 -5.99 -10.94 -0.90
CA ARG A 62 -5.71 -12.18 -0.17
C ARG A 62 -5.58 -11.94 1.33
N LEU A 63 -4.79 -10.94 1.72
CA LEU A 63 -4.50 -10.63 3.11
C LEU A 63 -5.77 -10.18 3.86
N LEU A 64 -6.62 -9.37 3.22
CA LEU A 64 -7.90 -8.94 3.78
C LEU A 64 -8.95 -10.06 3.79
N ALA A 65 -8.80 -11.09 2.97
CA ALA A 65 -9.58 -12.33 3.08
C ALA A 65 -9.03 -13.29 4.16
N GLY A 66 -8.04 -12.87 4.96
CA GLY A 66 -7.41 -13.67 6.01
C GLY A 66 -6.52 -14.80 5.47
N ALA A 67 -6.06 -14.69 4.23
CA ALA A 67 -5.39 -15.76 3.52
C ALA A 67 -3.95 -15.39 3.13
N ALA A 68 -3.09 -16.40 2.97
CA ALA A 68 -1.68 -16.19 2.63
C ALA A 68 -1.49 -15.59 1.22
N PRO A 69 -0.39 -14.83 0.99
CA PRO A 69 0.03 -14.40 -0.34
C PRO A 69 0.08 -15.56 -1.33
N ASP A 70 -0.48 -15.38 -2.53
CA ASP A 70 -0.51 -16.42 -3.56
C ASP A 70 0.78 -16.45 -4.42
N GLY A 71 1.08 -17.63 -4.97
CA GLY A 71 2.26 -17.86 -5.81
C GLY A 71 2.30 -16.99 -7.07
N PRO A 72 1.23 -16.92 -7.89
CA PRO A 72 1.25 -16.11 -9.11
C PRO A 72 1.54 -14.62 -8.87
N THR A 73 0.91 -14.01 -7.88
CA THR A 73 1.17 -12.61 -7.50
C THR A 73 2.60 -12.44 -6.98
N ALA A 74 3.10 -13.39 -6.20
CA ALA A 74 4.47 -13.38 -5.70
C ALA A 74 5.51 -13.54 -6.82
N ALA A 75 5.25 -14.40 -7.82
CA ALA A 75 6.11 -14.55 -8.98
C ALA A 75 6.23 -13.23 -9.77
N LEU A 76 5.11 -12.57 -10.03
CA LEU A 76 5.08 -11.27 -10.72
C LEU A 76 5.86 -10.20 -9.96
N LEU A 77 5.65 -10.07 -8.65
CA LEU A 77 6.37 -9.08 -7.84
C LEU A 77 7.86 -9.39 -7.72
N ALA A 78 8.23 -10.68 -7.60
CA ALA A 78 9.63 -11.10 -7.57
C ALA A 78 10.32 -10.80 -8.91
N GLU A 79 9.69 -11.09 -10.04
CA GLU A 79 10.20 -10.74 -11.37
C GLU A 79 10.34 -9.22 -11.52
N ALA A 80 9.31 -8.46 -11.12
CA ALA A 80 9.35 -7.00 -11.17
C ALA A 80 10.55 -6.45 -10.40
N ARG A 81 10.83 -6.96 -9.20
CA ARG A 81 11.96 -6.49 -8.38
C ARG A 81 13.32 -6.91 -8.90
N ARG A 82 13.44 -8.08 -9.55
CA ARG A 82 14.68 -8.49 -10.23
C ARG A 82 14.97 -7.63 -11.46
N THR A 83 13.95 -7.38 -12.27
CA THR A 83 14.08 -6.65 -13.55
C THR A 83 14.15 -5.14 -13.36
N LEU A 84 13.49 -4.63 -12.32
CA LEU A 84 13.42 -3.21 -11.96
C LEU A 84 13.88 -3.03 -10.49
N PRO A 85 15.21 -3.01 -10.25
CA PRO A 85 15.75 -2.80 -8.92
C PRO A 85 15.34 -1.42 -8.36
N ALA A 86 15.55 -1.22 -7.06
CA ALA A 86 15.28 0.05 -6.39
C ALA A 86 15.90 1.24 -7.18
N PRO A 87 15.09 2.24 -7.56
CA PRO A 87 15.60 3.37 -8.34
C PRO A 87 16.49 4.25 -7.46
N ALA A 88 17.39 4.99 -8.10
CA ALA A 88 18.13 6.05 -7.43
C ALA A 88 17.15 7.10 -6.88
N ALA A 89 17.19 7.31 -5.57
CA ALA A 89 16.27 8.22 -4.91
C ALA A 89 16.78 9.67 -4.99
N PRO A 90 15.93 10.64 -5.35
CA PRO A 90 16.35 12.05 -5.45
C PRO A 90 16.56 12.71 -4.08
N THR A 91 16.08 12.10 -2.99
CA THR A 91 16.19 12.60 -1.62
C THR A 91 16.33 11.44 -0.65
N GLU A 92 16.90 11.69 0.53
CA GLU A 92 16.99 10.71 1.62
C GLU A 92 15.61 10.17 2.03
N ARG A 93 14.59 11.04 2.09
CA ARG A 93 13.21 10.61 2.38
C ARG A 93 12.69 9.65 1.32
N ALA A 94 12.93 9.93 0.04
CA ALA A 94 12.52 9.03 -1.03
C ALA A 94 13.27 7.68 -0.95
N ALA A 95 14.56 7.71 -0.60
CA ALA A 95 15.35 6.49 -0.38
C ALA A 95 14.76 5.65 0.76
N LEU A 96 14.39 6.30 1.87
CA LEU A 96 13.76 5.66 3.01
C LEU A 96 12.40 5.03 2.67
N VAL A 97 11.56 5.74 1.91
CA VAL A 97 10.27 5.22 1.44
C VAL A 97 10.45 3.98 0.56
N ILE A 98 11.38 4.03 -0.39
CA ILE A 98 11.69 2.89 -1.27
C ILE A 98 12.19 1.70 -0.44
N ALA A 99 13.09 1.94 0.53
CA ALA A 99 13.63 0.89 1.39
C ALA A 99 12.54 0.21 2.23
N TRP A 100 11.59 0.97 2.77
CA TRP A 100 10.45 0.41 3.53
C TRP A 100 9.46 -0.37 2.65
N GLN A 101 9.19 0.12 1.44
CA GLN A 101 8.35 -0.60 0.47
C GLN A 101 9.01 -1.93 0.05
N ASP A 102 10.33 -1.93 -0.16
CA ASP A 102 11.09 -3.13 -0.50
C ASP A 102 11.18 -4.10 0.67
N TRP A 103 11.34 -3.59 1.89
CA TRP A 103 11.28 -4.41 3.09
C TRP A 103 9.92 -5.11 3.19
N ALA A 104 8.82 -4.37 3.06
CA ALA A 104 7.47 -4.93 3.15
C ALA A 104 7.18 -5.96 2.06
N ALA A 105 7.58 -5.67 0.81
CA ALA A 105 7.49 -6.62 -0.29
C ALA A 105 8.29 -7.90 0.01
N SER A 106 9.50 -7.77 0.55
CA SER A 106 10.34 -8.93 0.92
C SER A 106 9.70 -9.78 2.02
N ARG A 107 9.08 -9.15 3.02
CA ARG A 107 8.36 -9.87 4.10
C ARG A 107 7.17 -10.66 3.60
N LEU A 108 6.47 -10.19 2.56
CA LEU A 108 5.37 -10.93 1.93
C LEU A 108 5.89 -12.04 1.01
N LEU A 109 6.93 -11.76 0.20
CA LEU A 109 7.54 -12.77 -0.67
C LEU A 109 8.12 -13.94 0.12
N ALA A 110 8.75 -13.68 1.27
CA ALA A 110 9.28 -14.70 2.17
C ALA A 110 8.23 -15.71 2.70
N ARG A 111 6.93 -15.41 2.54
CA ARG A 111 5.82 -16.33 2.89
C ARG A 111 5.42 -17.25 1.75
N THR A 112 6.12 -17.17 0.63
CA THR A 112 5.86 -17.91 -0.61
C THR A 112 7.13 -18.60 -1.08
N PRO A 113 7.05 -19.52 -2.06
CA PRO A 113 8.23 -20.12 -2.68
C PRO A 113 9.18 -19.11 -3.36
N HIS A 114 8.77 -17.86 -3.54
CA HIS A 114 9.57 -16.80 -4.17
C HIS A 114 10.36 -15.95 -3.16
N GLY A 115 10.47 -16.38 -1.90
CA GLY A 115 11.18 -15.64 -0.83
C GLY A 115 12.62 -15.26 -1.17
N ASP A 116 13.36 -16.16 -1.81
CA ASP A 116 14.78 -15.97 -2.17
C ASP A 116 14.96 -15.38 -3.59
N SER A 117 13.86 -15.10 -4.29
CA SER A 117 13.90 -14.68 -5.69
C SER A 117 14.31 -13.21 -5.88
N ALA A 118 14.39 -12.40 -4.82
CA ALA A 118 14.81 -11.01 -4.90
C ALA A 118 15.62 -10.60 -3.67
N PRO A 119 16.57 -9.65 -3.80
CA PRO A 119 17.31 -9.12 -2.66
C PRO A 119 16.36 -8.55 -1.60
N ALA A 120 16.46 -9.06 -0.38
CA ALA A 120 15.74 -8.55 0.77
C ALA A 120 16.67 -7.63 1.59
N PRO A 121 16.19 -6.47 2.08
CA PRO A 121 16.95 -5.71 3.06
C PRO A 121 17.11 -6.54 4.34
N ALA A 122 18.35 -6.65 4.83
CA ALA A 122 18.72 -7.52 5.96
C ALA A 122 18.09 -7.06 7.29
N ALA A 123 17.89 -5.75 7.45
CA ALA A 123 17.28 -5.14 8.63
C ALA A 123 16.19 -4.13 8.21
N PRO A 124 15.17 -3.89 9.05
CA PRO A 124 14.27 -2.78 8.84
C PRO A 124 15.07 -1.46 8.80
N PRO A 125 14.76 -0.54 7.87
CA PRO A 125 15.36 0.80 7.88
C PRO A 125 15.03 1.55 9.18
N ASP A 126 15.86 2.52 9.56
CA ASP A 126 15.51 3.41 10.67
C ASP A 126 14.33 4.31 10.29
N LEU A 127 13.37 4.47 11.19
CA LEU A 127 12.17 5.27 10.95
C LEU A 127 12.15 6.44 11.93
N PRO A 128 12.31 7.69 11.46
CA PRO A 128 12.27 8.85 12.34
C PRO A 128 10.87 9.03 12.92
N GLY A 129 10.81 9.40 14.21
CA GLY A 129 9.56 9.66 14.89
C GLY A 129 9.02 11.07 14.62
N PRO A 130 7.76 11.35 15.04
CA PRO A 130 7.20 12.70 14.99
C PRO A 130 7.89 13.65 15.99
N ALA A 131 8.55 13.15 17.02
CA ALA A 131 9.37 13.96 17.93
C ALA A 131 10.62 14.52 17.23
N ASP A 132 11.23 13.74 16.34
CA ASP A 132 12.48 14.12 15.65
C ASP A 132 12.21 15.05 14.45
N THR A 133 11.13 14.80 13.72
CA THR A 133 10.85 15.47 12.42
C THR A 133 9.68 16.44 12.44
N GLY A 134 8.92 16.48 13.54
CA GLY A 134 7.63 17.15 13.66
C GLY A 134 6.50 16.34 13.02
N TRP A 135 5.31 16.42 13.62
CA TRP A 135 4.15 15.60 13.22
C TRP A 135 3.73 15.81 11.77
N GLN A 136 3.91 17.01 11.20
CA GLN A 136 3.55 17.29 9.81
C GLN A 136 4.43 16.49 8.86
N THR A 137 5.76 16.60 9.01
CA THR A 137 6.74 15.87 8.19
C THR A 137 6.55 14.38 8.33
N TRP A 138 6.36 13.92 9.57
CA TRP A 138 6.12 12.51 9.87
C TRP A 138 4.82 12.01 9.21
N SER A 139 3.71 12.76 9.27
CA SER A 139 2.46 12.36 8.60
C SER A 139 2.62 12.26 7.07
N VAL A 140 3.43 13.12 6.45
CA VAL A 140 3.72 13.02 5.01
C VAL A 140 4.58 11.78 4.70
N LEU A 141 5.48 11.39 5.60
CA LEU A 141 6.22 10.12 5.47
C LEU A 141 5.25 8.93 5.58
N MET A 142 4.39 8.91 6.60
CA MET A 142 3.41 7.84 6.81
C MET A 142 2.42 7.70 5.65
N SER A 143 2.04 8.79 4.99
CA SER A 143 1.18 8.72 3.80
C SER A 143 1.88 8.00 2.64
N GLN A 144 3.18 8.23 2.43
CA GLN A 144 3.97 7.54 1.40
C GLN A 144 4.17 6.05 1.71
N LEU A 145 4.09 5.69 2.99
CA LEU A 145 4.18 4.31 3.48
C LEU A 145 2.82 3.60 3.59
N ALA A 146 1.72 4.19 3.11
CA ALA A 146 0.38 3.61 3.29
C ALA A 146 0.17 2.20 2.70
N GLN A 147 1.01 1.77 1.75
CA GLN A 147 0.97 0.40 1.21
C GLN A 147 1.37 -0.66 2.25
N LEU A 148 2.07 -0.25 3.32
CA LEU A 148 2.43 -1.13 4.43
C LEU A 148 1.24 -1.38 5.38
N ALA A 149 0.21 -0.54 5.31
CA ALA A 149 -0.99 -0.69 6.13
C ALA A 149 -1.88 -1.83 5.59
N LEU A 150 -1.44 -3.06 5.83
CA LEU A 150 -2.08 -4.32 5.45
C LEU A 150 -2.06 -5.28 6.65
N PRO A 151 -3.09 -6.13 6.81
CA PRO A 151 -3.10 -7.11 7.88
C PRO A 151 -2.00 -8.15 7.68
N GLY A 152 -1.46 -8.63 8.79
CA GLY A 152 -0.39 -9.62 8.80
C GLY A 152 0.98 -9.05 8.40
N LEU A 153 1.12 -7.77 8.09
CA LEU A 153 2.41 -7.06 8.14
C LEU A 153 2.52 -6.35 9.49
N ASP A 154 3.67 -6.45 10.13
CA ASP A 154 3.96 -5.74 11.38
C ASP A 154 5.46 -5.43 11.45
N GLY A 155 5.81 -4.36 12.16
CA GLY A 155 7.18 -3.86 12.28
C GLY A 155 7.24 -2.41 12.77
N PRO A 156 8.43 -1.78 12.72
CA PRO A 156 8.63 -0.44 13.30
C PRO A 156 7.69 0.65 12.75
N VAL A 157 7.30 0.59 11.47
CA VAL A 157 6.32 1.52 10.88
C VAL A 157 4.94 1.35 11.50
N HIS A 158 4.50 0.12 11.71
CA HIS A 158 3.22 -0.21 12.34
C HIS A 158 3.23 0.19 13.82
N GLU A 159 4.33 -0.07 14.53
CA GLU A 159 4.52 0.39 15.91
C GLU A 159 4.44 1.92 16.02
N SER A 160 5.11 2.63 15.11
CA SER A 160 5.06 4.10 15.04
C SER A 160 3.64 4.60 14.75
N ALA A 161 2.94 3.99 13.80
CA ALA A 161 1.54 4.33 13.49
C ALA A 161 0.62 4.13 14.71
N ARG A 162 0.80 3.02 15.43
CA ARG A 162 0.04 2.70 16.66
C ARG A 162 0.32 3.71 17.77
N ALA A 163 1.58 4.08 17.98
CA ALA A 163 1.99 5.03 19.01
C ALA A 163 1.51 6.47 18.74
N HIS A 164 1.37 6.85 17.47
CA HIS A 164 1.13 8.22 17.03
C HIS A 164 -0.18 8.39 16.23
N SER A 165 -1.24 7.71 16.67
CA SER A 165 -2.56 7.76 16.01
C SER A 165 -3.18 9.16 15.98
N LEU A 166 -2.88 10.03 16.95
CA LEU A 166 -3.35 11.42 16.97
C LEU A 166 -2.68 12.25 15.86
N GLU A 167 -1.39 12.06 15.65
CA GLU A 167 -0.63 12.71 14.59
C GLU A 167 -1.12 12.28 13.20
N LEU A 168 -1.48 11.00 13.03
CA LEU A 168 -2.15 10.51 11.81
C LEU A 168 -3.49 11.19 11.59
N ALA A 169 -4.33 11.30 12.64
CA ALA A 169 -5.62 11.98 12.55
C ALA A 169 -5.47 13.47 12.18
N ARG A 170 -4.52 14.18 12.80
CA ARG A 170 -4.19 15.57 12.47
C ARG A 170 -3.72 15.72 11.02
N GLY A 171 -2.86 14.81 10.57
CA GLY A 171 -2.40 14.74 9.17
C GLY A 171 -3.57 14.56 8.20
N THR A 172 -4.46 13.60 8.47
CA THR A 172 -5.65 13.33 7.65
C THR A 172 -6.53 14.57 7.52
N VAL A 173 -6.89 15.21 8.64
CA VAL A 173 -7.75 16.41 8.63
C VAL A 173 -7.05 17.56 7.90
N ARG A 174 -5.75 17.79 8.17
CA ARG A 174 -4.98 18.83 7.47
C ARG A 174 -4.98 18.62 5.96
N SER A 175 -4.77 17.40 5.50
CA SER A 175 -4.75 17.07 4.07
C SER A 175 -6.13 17.26 3.44
N LEU A 176 -7.21 16.85 4.11
CA LEU A 176 -8.59 17.10 3.65
C LEU A 176 -8.88 18.60 3.50
N LEU A 177 -8.54 19.40 4.51
CA LEU A 177 -8.76 20.85 4.49
C LEU A 177 -7.94 21.57 3.41
N ARG A 178 -6.79 21.00 3.01
CA ARG A 178 -5.96 21.50 1.91
C ARG A 178 -6.31 20.90 0.55
N HIS A 179 -7.36 20.08 0.49
CA HIS A 179 -7.78 19.35 -0.70
C HIS A 179 -6.71 18.38 -1.25
N ASP A 180 -5.75 17.95 -0.43
CA ASP A 180 -4.83 16.86 -0.76
C ASP A 180 -5.49 15.52 -0.40
N LEU A 181 -6.42 15.11 -1.25
CA LEU A 181 -7.27 13.94 -1.02
C LEU A 181 -6.48 12.63 -1.04
N THR A 182 -5.41 12.56 -1.85
CA THR A 182 -4.53 11.40 -1.93
C THR A 182 -3.78 11.17 -0.61
N THR A 183 -3.19 12.21 -0.04
CA THR A 183 -2.54 12.11 1.28
C THR A 183 -3.56 11.79 2.37
N ALA A 184 -4.76 12.40 2.33
CA ALA A 184 -5.82 12.10 3.29
C ALA A 184 -6.26 10.64 3.26
N ALA A 185 -6.50 10.05 2.08
CA ALA A 185 -6.88 8.64 1.96
C ALA A 185 -5.79 7.69 2.47
N ARG A 186 -4.52 7.99 2.15
CA ARG A 186 -3.36 7.21 2.60
C ARG A 186 -3.20 7.20 4.11
N LEU A 187 -3.43 8.34 4.77
CA LEU A 187 -3.40 8.45 6.23
C LEU A 187 -4.62 7.81 6.89
N ALA A 188 -5.80 7.98 6.30
CA ALA A 188 -7.03 7.33 6.74
C ALA A 188 -6.90 5.79 6.73
N ARG A 189 -6.14 5.23 5.78
CA ARG A 189 -5.85 3.79 5.74
C ARG A 189 -5.07 3.29 6.97
N TRP A 190 -4.11 4.04 7.48
CA TRP A 190 -3.42 3.69 8.73
C TRP A 190 -4.38 3.71 9.93
N LEU A 191 -5.28 4.69 9.98
CA LEU A 191 -6.30 4.77 11.03
C LEU A 191 -7.30 3.61 10.92
N ALA A 192 -7.65 3.19 9.70
CA ALA A 192 -8.49 2.00 9.46
C ALA A 192 -7.80 0.72 9.93
N LEU A 193 -6.50 0.55 9.69
CA LEU A 193 -5.74 -0.58 10.20
C LEU A 193 -5.73 -0.60 11.74
N ALA A 194 -5.46 0.55 12.38
CA ALA A 194 -5.49 0.64 13.83
C ALA A 194 -6.88 0.26 14.40
N ALA A 195 -7.95 0.69 13.73
CA ALA A 195 -9.32 0.29 14.08
C ALA A 195 -9.53 -1.23 13.95
N ALA A 196 -9.06 -1.85 12.85
CA ALA A 196 -9.10 -3.30 12.64
C ALA A 196 -8.36 -4.09 13.74
N GLU A 197 -7.31 -3.50 14.32
CA GLU A 197 -6.56 -4.05 15.46
C GLU A 197 -7.20 -3.76 16.83
N GLY A 198 -8.42 -3.22 16.86
CA GLY A 198 -9.15 -2.93 18.09
C GLY A 198 -8.73 -1.63 18.80
N ARG A 199 -7.98 -0.75 18.12
CA ARG A 199 -7.60 0.56 18.66
C ARG A 199 -8.53 1.63 18.09
N PRO A 200 -9.39 2.28 18.91
CA PRO A 200 -10.34 3.25 18.40
C PRO A 200 -9.59 4.43 17.76
N PRO A 201 -9.87 4.76 16.48
CA PRO A 201 -9.19 5.84 15.80
C PRO A 201 -9.59 7.19 16.45
N ARG A 202 -8.68 8.16 16.45
CA ARG A 202 -8.93 9.52 16.96
C ARG A 202 -9.73 10.39 15.98
N LEU A 203 -10.29 9.78 14.94
CA LEU A 203 -11.02 10.40 13.83
C LEU A 203 -11.97 9.35 13.25
N GLU A 204 -13.21 9.73 12.98
CA GLU A 204 -14.17 8.90 12.26
C GLU A 204 -13.70 8.67 10.82
N VAL A 205 -13.16 7.48 10.55
CA VAL A 205 -12.49 7.18 9.28
C VAL A 205 -13.50 7.02 8.13
N GLY A 206 -14.68 6.45 8.39
CA GLY A 206 -15.72 6.22 7.37
C GLY A 206 -16.10 7.48 6.58
N PRO A 207 -16.54 8.57 7.25
CA PRO A 207 -16.87 9.83 6.58
C PRO A 207 -15.71 10.45 5.78
N VAL A 208 -14.46 10.26 6.24
CA VAL A 208 -13.27 10.72 5.52
C VAL A 208 -13.12 9.97 4.20
N LEU A 209 -13.24 8.64 4.22
CA LEU A 209 -13.14 7.82 3.01
C LEU A 209 -14.25 8.16 2.02
N ASP A 210 -15.48 8.38 2.49
CA ASP A 210 -16.60 8.81 1.65
C ASP A 210 -16.36 10.18 1.02
N ARG A 211 -15.83 11.14 1.78
CA ARG A 211 -15.49 12.46 1.25
C ARG A 211 -14.45 12.38 0.15
N VAL A 212 -13.40 11.57 0.34
CA VAL A 212 -12.36 11.38 -0.68
C VAL A 212 -12.92 10.64 -1.90
N ARG A 213 -13.76 9.63 -1.72
CA ARG A 213 -14.44 8.93 -2.81
C ARG A 213 -15.26 9.88 -3.69
N LEU A 214 -15.98 10.82 -3.08
CA LEU A 214 -16.85 11.75 -3.79
C LEU A 214 -16.11 12.90 -4.48
N ALA A 215 -14.92 13.28 -4.01
CA ALA A 215 -14.16 14.42 -4.56
C ALA A 215 -12.82 14.06 -5.21
N GLY A 216 -12.43 12.79 -5.17
CA GLY A 216 -11.19 12.31 -5.76
C GLY A 216 -11.20 12.33 -7.28
N ASP A 217 -10.03 12.09 -7.86
CA ASP A 217 -9.80 12.07 -9.31
C ASP A 217 -10.33 10.83 -10.03
N GLY A 218 -10.89 9.87 -9.30
CA GLY A 218 -11.40 8.61 -9.85
C GLY A 218 -10.32 7.59 -10.26
N SER A 219 -9.03 7.85 -9.96
CA SER A 219 -7.93 6.92 -10.24
C SER A 219 -8.17 5.56 -9.58
N ALA A 220 -7.87 4.49 -10.32
CA ALA A 220 -7.96 3.13 -9.82
C ALA A 220 -7.01 2.93 -8.63
N ARG A 221 -5.86 3.60 -8.62
CA ARG A 221 -4.91 3.53 -7.50
C ARG A 221 -5.47 4.14 -6.22
N THR A 222 -6.13 5.30 -6.31
CA THR A 222 -6.80 5.90 -5.14
C THR A 222 -7.99 5.06 -4.72
N ALA A 223 -8.79 4.57 -5.67
CA ALA A 223 -9.93 3.69 -5.39
C ALA A 223 -9.51 2.37 -4.70
N LEU A 224 -8.38 1.77 -5.09
CA LEU A 224 -7.80 0.61 -4.41
C LEU A 224 -7.46 0.93 -2.95
N GLY A 225 -6.77 2.04 -2.69
CA GLY A 225 -6.42 2.47 -1.33
C GLY A 225 -7.65 2.70 -0.44
N LEU A 226 -8.70 3.33 -1.00
CA LEU A 226 -9.98 3.52 -0.31
C LEU A 226 -10.67 2.18 -0.02
N ALA A 227 -10.71 1.26 -0.99
CA ALA A 227 -11.34 -0.04 -0.82
C ALA A 227 -10.63 -0.88 0.25
N VAL A 228 -9.30 -0.83 0.32
CA VAL A 228 -8.53 -1.46 1.40
C VAL A 228 -8.92 -0.87 2.75
N ALA A 229 -8.95 0.46 2.88
CA ALA A 229 -9.33 1.12 4.13
C ALA A 229 -10.77 0.77 4.56
N HIS A 230 -11.72 0.74 3.62
CA HIS A 230 -13.09 0.32 3.90
C HIS A 230 -13.19 -1.13 4.37
N ARG A 231 -12.43 -2.04 3.75
CA ARG A 231 -12.42 -3.45 4.15
C ARG A 231 -11.86 -3.64 5.58
N LEU A 232 -10.77 -2.95 5.91
CA LEU A 232 -10.22 -2.93 7.26
C LEU A 232 -11.25 -2.47 8.31
N LEU A 233 -12.04 -1.44 7.99
CA LEU A 233 -13.13 -0.98 8.87
C LEU A 233 -14.26 -1.99 8.98
N ALA A 234 -14.65 -2.65 7.88
CA ALA A 234 -15.73 -3.65 7.89
C ALA A 234 -15.40 -4.86 8.78
N ASP A 235 -14.13 -5.27 8.82
CA ASP A 235 -13.67 -6.39 9.65
C ASP A 235 -13.77 -6.11 11.17
N THR A 236 -13.81 -4.83 11.58
CA THR A 236 -14.10 -4.46 12.99
C THR A 236 -15.51 -4.86 13.43
N GLY A 237 -16.47 -4.88 12.49
CA GLY A 237 -17.86 -5.21 12.77
C GLY A 237 -18.14 -6.71 12.82
N THR A 238 -17.34 -7.54 12.14
CA THR A 238 -17.52 -9.00 12.08
C THR A 238 -16.79 -9.74 13.20
N GLY A 239 -15.76 -9.12 13.80
CA GLY A 239 -14.94 -9.70 14.87
C GLY A 239 -15.65 -9.88 16.22
N THR A 240 -16.77 -9.19 16.48
CA THR A 240 -17.52 -9.29 17.75
C THR A 240 -18.25 -10.62 17.91
N GLY A 241 -18.39 -11.43 16.84
CA GLY A 241 -19.05 -12.74 16.87
C GLY A 241 -18.11 -13.96 16.92
N ARG A 242 -16.78 -13.78 16.85
CA ARG A 242 -15.82 -14.91 16.74
C ARG A 242 -14.73 -14.86 17.82
N ARG A 243 -15.13 -14.60 19.06
CA ARG A 243 -14.29 -14.80 20.26
C ARG A 243 -15.14 -15.35 21.40
N THR A 244 -15.43 -16.65 21.36
CA THR A 244 -15.64 -17.56 22.50
C THR A 244 -15.99 -18.95 21.97
N ALA A 245 -14.99 -19.81 21.92
CA ALA A 245 -15.08 -21.25 22.10
C ALA A 245 -13.70 -21.75 22.52
#